data_AF-A0A7G8BLT1-F1
#
_entry.id   AF-A0A7G8BLT1-F1
#
_cell.length_a   1.000
_cell.length_b   1.000
_cell.length_c   1.000
_cell.angle_alpha   90.00
_cell.angle_beta   90.00
_cell.angle_gamma   90.00
#
_symmetry.space_group_name_H-M   'P 1'
#
loop_
_entity.id
_entity.type
_entity.pdbx_description
1 polymer ?
#
loop_
_entity_poly.entity_id
_entity_poly.type
_entity_poly.pdbx_seq_one_letter_code
_entity_poly.pdbx_strand_id
1 'polypeptide(L)'
;MINPDVIKEWTDGAAPAQQFLSSLTAPFRTMLVHAVRPDPFHSTLVSRLTIGRFHAVKQIRDHHAEFAVASDSRDICEAFAGLSIGAANAATDRIFVGGNGARKLITIGDGAFFASARLENTEIFLIGSEDVADLDSEVSDSWLSDSFSRFLPHAMALRHIFGDRCWHPAHNHASVIVDDPLLRPNYGFLNFERLLRMMEEHNFGTTIAFIPHNFRRNSKRVVRLFSEHADRLSLCFHGNDHGGAEFAVTDAALLHAMLHTAEQRMAAHGRMTGLPCERVMVFPQGRFSVEAMAALRMHTFDAAINTAAHPWQEPKQLTLRELAQPAVLRYAAFPLFTRRYSMQMQHAEIAFRIFFGIPLLLVEHHDIFENPQNLIDAVGRINRAAADIRWSSAGAAVRESILCRRDDRGILNVKAYAGTVRVANPSHLPERVLVEWSYPDHESHVESVYRDGLPCPVIKADEPGVRVSAVLDPGMSALFSIRYRRPDTSLVHPGFRYNTRAIVRRRLSEIRDNYISKSPSLLAAVKILQGHLH
;
A
#
# COMPACT_ATOMS: atom_id res chain seq x y z
N MET A 1 6.64 -0.10 -28.38
CA MET A 1 7.92 0.09 -27.66
C MET A 1 9.05 -0.14 -28.65
N ILE A 2 10.16 0.57 -28.51
CA ILE A 2 11.34 0.46 -29.38
C ILE A 2 12.52 0.08 -28.50
N ASN A 3 13.13 -1.06 -28.79
CA ASN A 3 14.43 -1.45 -28.27
C ASN A 3 15.47 -1.21 -29.38
N PRO A 4 16.45 -0.32 -29.19
CA PRO A 4 17.46 -0.02 -30.20
C PRO A 4 18.27 -1.23 -30.68
N ASP A 5 18.55 -2.21 -29.81
CA ASP A 5 19.33 -3.41 -30.20
C ASP A 5 18.54 -4.28 -31.18
N VAL A 6 17.20 -4.34 -31.06
CA VAL A 6 16.33 -5.03 -32.03
C VAL A 6 16.38 -4.33 -33.39
N ILE A 7 16.35 -2.99 -33.41
CA ILE A 7 16.49 -2.21 -34.65
C ILE A 7 17.89 -2.39 -35.25
N LYS A 8 18.92 -2.48 -34.42
CA LYS A 8 20.30 -2.73 -34.84
C LYS A 8 20.44 -4.09 -35.52
N GLU A 9 19.83 -5.12 -34.95
CA GLU A 9 19.78 -6.46 -35.54
C GLU A 9 19.05 -6.44 -36.90
N TRP A 10 17.89 -5.80 -37.01
CA TRP A 10 17.13 -5.71 -38.26
C TRP A 10 17.80 -4.91 -39.37
N THR A 11 18.79 -4.10 -39.04
CA THR A 11 19.51 -3.23 -39.97
C THR A 11 20.93 -3.71 -40.24
N ASP A 12 21.30 -4.91 -39.75
CA ASP A 12 22.68 -5.44 -39.79
C ASP A 12 23.71 -4.43 -39.25
N GLY A 13 23.31 -3.65 -38.24
CA GLY A 13 24.13 -2.61 -37.62
C GLY A 13 24.19 -1.27 -38.36
N ALA A 14 23.56 -1.14 -39.53
CA ALA A 14 23.53 0.10 -40.29
C ALA A 14 22.54 1.12 -39.69
N ALA A 15 22.94 2.39 -39.59
CA ALA A 15 22.08 3.41 -39.00
C ALA A 15 20.77 3.57 -39.81
N PRO A 16 19.58 3.37 -39.22
CA PRO A 16 18.31 3.32 -39.94
C PRO A 16 17.95 4.66 -40.57
N ALA A 17 17.68 4.68 -41.88
CA ALA A 17 17.35 5.90 -42.62
C ALA A 17 16.15 6.65 -42.00
N GLN A 18 16.14 7.98 -42.10
CA GLN A 18 15.05 8.81 -41.53
C GLN A 18 13.67 8.41 -42.08
N GLN A 19 13.60 8.05 -43.36
CA GLN A 19 12.35 7.62 -44.00
C GLN A 19 11.83 6.30 -43.43
N PHE A 20 12.72 5.35 -43.12
CA PHE A 20 12.35 4.09 -42.46
C PHE A 20 11.78 4.35 -41.07
N LEU A 21 12.47 5.17 -40.26
CA LEU A 21 12.00 5.53 -38.92
C LEU A 21 10.68 6.31 -38.97
N SER A 22 10.53 7.23 -39.91
CA SER A 22 9.27 7.96 -40.08
C SER A 22 8.12 7.00 -40.42
N SER A 23 8.37 6.01 -41.30
CA SER A 23 7.37 5.00 -41.65
C SER A 23 7.04 4.07 -40.48
N LEU A 24 8.04 3.69 -39.68
CA LEU A 24 7.88 2.85 -38.49
C LEU A 24 7.05 3.55 -37.40
N THR A 25 7.18 4.87 -37.30
CA THR A 25 6.66 5.65 -36.16
C THR A 25 5.36 6.38 -36.46
N ALA A 26 5.09 6.71 -37.73
CA ALA A 26 3.89 7.43 -38.17
C ALA A 26 2.54 6.82 -37.70
N PRO A 27 2.36 5.49 -37.59
CA PRO A 27 1.09 4.93 -37.12
C PRO A 27 0.81 5.16 -35.62
N PHE A 28 1.82 5.54 -34.83
CA PHE A 28 1.74 5.55 -33.37
C PHE A 28 1.67 6.97 -32.80
N ARG A 29 0.69 7.21 -31.92
CA ARG A 29 0.56 8.48 -31.17
C ARG A 29 1.58 8.63 -30.06
N THR A 30 2.08 7.51 -29.54
CA THR A 30 3.01 7.47 -28.43
C THR A 30 4.04 6.38 -28.66
N MET A 31 5.29 6.66 -28.32
CA MET A 31 6.39 5.71 -28.41
C MET A 31 7.22 5.74 -27.14
N LEU A 32 7.76 4.57 -26.78
CA LEU A 32 8.67 4.43 -25.67
C LEU A 32 9.96 3.78 -26.18
N VAL A 33 11.07 4.49 -26.03
CA VAL A 33 12.43 4.00 -26.28
C VAL A 33 13.08 3.70 -24.94
N HIS A 34 13.59 2.48 -24.79
CA HIS A 34 14.20 1.99 -23.56
C HIS A 34 15.36 1.04 -23.89
N ALA A 35 16.08 0.55 -22.87
CA ALA A 35 17.23 -0.35 -23.03
C ALA A 35 18.33 0.28 -23.91
N VAL A 36 18.68 1.55 -23.63
CA VAL A 36 19.63 2.33 -24.43
C VAL A 36 21.06 2.13 -23.94
N ARG A 37 22.03 2.06 -24.85
CA ARG A 37 23.47 1.88 -24.60
C ARG A 37 24.26 3.10 -25.08
N PRO A 38 25.43 3.40 -24.48
CA PRO A 38 26.23 4.58 -24.81
C PRO A 38 27.11 4.32 -26.05
N ASP A 39 26.50 3.90 -27.16
CA ASP A 39 27.21 3.63 -28.41
C ASP A 39 26.71 4.52 -29.58
N PRO A 40 27.48 4.62 -30.68
CA PRO A 40 27.14 5.48 -31.80
C PRO A 40 25.83 5.14 -32.51
N PHE A 41 25.45 3.86 -32.55
CA PHE A 41 24.20 3.42 -33.18
C PHE A 41 23.01 3.94 -32.38
N HIS A 42 23.00 3.69 -31.07
CA HIS A 42 21.93 4.14 -30.17
C HIS A 42 21.80 5.67 -30.17
N SER A 43 22.93 6.38 -30.12
CA SER A 43 22.96 7.85 -30.22
C SER A 43 22.36 8.35 -31.54
N THR A 44 22.71 7.71 -32.66
CA THR A 44 22.18 8.07 -33.98
C THR A 44 20.69 7.78 -34.08
N LEU A 45 20.22 6.64 -33.57
CA LEU A 45 18.81 6.28 -33.55
C LEU A 45 17.99 7.28 -32.73
N VAL A 46 18.42 7.59 -31.50
CA VAL A 46 17.75 8.58 -30.64
C VAL A 46 17.73 9.96 -31.31
N SER A 47 18.84 10.38 -31.91
CA SER A 47 18.91 11.64 -32.67
C SER A 47 17.90 11.68 -33.81
N ARG A 48 17.82 10.63 -34.62
CA ARG A 48 16.87 10.56 -35.74
C ARG A 48 15.41 10.47 -35.29
N LEU A 49 15.13 9.65 -34.28
CA LEU A 49 13.79 9.52 -33.70
C LEU A 49 13.29 10.84 -33.10
N THR A 50 14.18 11.65 -32.53
CA THR A 50 13.82 12.90 -31.85
C THR A 50 14.07 14.15 -32.69
N ILE A 51 14.46 14.01 -33.96
CA ILE A 51 14.85 15.11 -34.87
C ILE A 51 15.91 16.02 -34.23
N GLY A 52 16.94 15.40 -33.67
CA GLY A 52 18.12 16.08 -33.11
C GLY A 52 17.90 16.73 -31.75
N ARG A 53 16.69 16.67 -31.16
CA ARG A 53 16.46 17.24 -29.82
C ARG A 53 17.36 16.57 -28.77
N PHE A 54 17.51 15.26 -28.85
CA PHE A 54 18.54 14.52 -28.12
C PHE A 54 19.52 13.91 -29.11
N HIS A 55 20.80 14.23 -29.02
CA HIS A 55 21.77 13.87 -30.05
C HIS A 55 22.77 12.79 -29.62
N ALA A 56 22.78 12.40 -28.34
CA ALA A 56 23.66 11.35 -27.84
C ALA A 56 23.08 10.63 -26.62
N VAL A 57 23.47 9.37 -26.46
CA VAL A 57 23.32 8.57 -25.24
C VAL A 57 24.70 8.43 -24.62
N LYS A 58 24.86 8.80 -23.35
CA LYS A 58 26.16 8.75 -22.65
C LYS A 58 26.07 7.98 -21.34
N GLN A 59 27.19 7.39 -20.97
CA GLN A 59 27.39 6.87 -19.62
C GLN A 59 27.52 8.02 -18.63
N ILE A 60 26.99 7.82 -17.42
CA ILE A 60 27.13 8.76 -16.32
C ILE A 60 28.56 8.66 -15.77
N ARG A 61 29.16 9.80 -15.43
CA ARG A 61 30.53 9.85 -14.87
C ARG A 61 30.55 9.96 -13.35
N ASP A 62 29.50 10.54 -12.77
CA ASP A 62 29.38 10.73 -11.33
C ASP A 62 28.53 9.61 -10.72
N HIS A 63 29.17 8.75 -9.94
CA HIS A 63 28.54 7.62 -9.27
C HIS A 63 27.70 8.03 -8.05
N HIS A 64 27.76 9.30 -7.65
CA HIS A 64 26.99 9.84 -6.53
C HIS A 64 25.82 10.73 -6.98
N ALA A 65 25.65 10.94 -8.29
CA ALA A 65 24.56 11.74 -8.81
C ALA A 65 23.20 11.08 -8.52
N GLU A 66 22.28 11.85 -7.95
CA GLU A 66 20.93 11.39 -7.64
C GLU A 66 19.99 11.56 -8.84
N PHE A 67 18.89 10.79 -8.85
CA PHE A 67 17.78 11.05 -9.77
C PHE A 67 16.98 12.24 -9.27
N ALA A 68 16.95 13.34 -10.04
CA ALA A 68 16.12 14.50 -9.74
C ALA A 68 14.88 14.50 -10.65
N VAL A 69 13.69 14.44 -10.06
CA VAL A 69 12.41 14.47 -10.79
C VAL A 69 11.95 15.91 -10.93
N ALA A 70 11.65 16.35 -12.16
CA ALA A 70 11.25 17.72 -12.43
C ALA A 70 9.94 18.09 -11.71
N SER A 71 9.86 19.29 -11.13
CA SER A 71 8.67 19.72 -10.37
C SER A 71 7.45 20.00 -11.24
N ASP A 72 7.65 20.31 -12.53
CA ASP A 72 6.62 20.54 -13.55
C ASP A 72 6.24 19.26 -14.33
N SER A 73 6.60 18.09 -13.80
CA SER A 73 6.32 16.78 -14.43
C SER A 73 5.17 16.00 -13.78
N ARG A 74 4.33 16.65 -12.96
CA ARG A 74 3.25 15.97 -12.21
C ARG A 74 2.23 15.24 -13.09
N ASP A 75 2.07 15.65 -14.34
CA ASP A 75 1.23 14.96 -15.33
C ASP A 75 1.73 13.55 -15.70
N ILE A 76 3.02 13.26 -15.53
CA ILE A 76 3.64 11.96 -15.87
C ILE A 76 4.26 11.29 -14.64
N CYS A 77 4.98 12.03 -13.81
CA CYS A 77 5.68 11.53 -12.63
C CYS A 77 4.85 11.62 -11.35
N GLU A 78 3.65 12.21 -11.41
CA GLU A 78 2.67 12.27 -10.31
C GLU A 78 3.30 12.75 -8.97
N ALA A 79 3.11 11.97 -7.90
CA ALA A 79 3.58 12.27 -6.55
C ALA A 79 5.12 12.29 -6.42
N PHE A 80 5.85 11.83 -7.43
CA PHE A 80 7.32 11.89 -7.45
C PHE A 80 7.86 13.24 -7.95
N ALA A 81 7.03 14.10 -8.57
CA ALA A 81 7.46 15.37 -9.10
C ALA A 81 8.12 16.26 -8.01
N GLY A 82 9.34 16.72 -8.28
CA GLY A 82 10.13 17.54 -7.35
C GLY A 82 10.93 16.76 -6.31
N LEU A 83 10.96 15.43 -6.36
CA LEU A 83 11.77 14.61 -5.45
C LEU A 83 13.17 14.31 -6.02
N SER A 84 14.12 14.13 -5.12
CA SER A 84 15.39 13.45 -5.41
C SER A 84 15.37 12.03 -4.84
N ILE A 85 15.86 11.05 -5.60
CA ILE A 85 15.71 9.63 -5.28
C ILE A 85 17.01 8.91 -5.57
N GLY A 86 17.59 8.26 -4.56
CA GLY A 86 18.69 7.29 -4.69
C GLY A 86 19.93 7.81 -5.43
N ALA A 87 20.94 6.95 -5.55
CA ALA A 87 22.10 7.22 -6.41
C ALA A 87 21.93 6.51 -7.75
N ALA A 88 22.35 7.14 -8.83
CA ALA A 88 22.41 6.52 -10.14
C ALA A 88 23.49 5.44 -10.21
N ASN A 89 23.17 4.35 -10.91
CA ASN A 89 24.11 3.27 -11.17
C ASN A 89 24.79 3.49 -12.52
N ALA A 90 26.02 4.02 -12.51
CA ALA A 90 26.77 4.27 -13.75
C ALA A 90 27.04 3.00 -14.59
N ALA A 91 26.88 1.79 -14.02
CA ALA A 91 26.98 0.54 -14.77
C ALA A 91 25.77 0.31 -15.69
N THR A 92 24.58 0.78 -15.34
CA THR A 92 23.33 0.48 -16.09
C THR A 92 22.55 1.73 -16.53
N ASP A 93 22.80 2.87 -15.91
CA ASP A 93 22.04 4.10 -16.14
C ASP A 93 22.79 5.03 -17.11
N ARG A 94 22.03 5.61 -18.02
CA ARG A 94 22.47 6.40 -19.16
C ARG A 94 21.72 7.72 -19.19
N ILE A 95 22.35 8.72 -19.77
CA ILE A 95 21.75 10.03 -19.97
C ILE A 95 21.67 10.38 -21.45
N PHE A 96 20.56 11.01 -21.82
CA PHE A 96 20.37 11.66 -23.09
C PHE A 96 20.92 13.10 -23.03
N VAL A 97 21.75 13.45 -24.01
CA VAL A 97 22.37 14.78 -24.12
C VAL A 97 21.61 15.63 -25.11
N GLY A 98 21.37 16.89 -24.74
CA GLY A 98 20.53 17.84 -25.45
C GLY A 98 19.27 18.17 -24.67
N GLY A 99 18.15 18.25 -25.38
CA GLY A 99 16.82 18.51 -24.81
C GLY A 99 16.20 19.83 -25.27
N ASN A 100 16.74 20.50 -26.30
CA ASN A 100 16.12 21.72 -26.82
C ASN A 100 14.71 21.42 -27.36
N GLY A 101 13.69 22.02 -26.76
CA GLY A 101 12.29 21.78 -27.11
C GLY A 101 11.74 20.40 -26.69
N ALA A 102 12.41 19.72 -25.75
CA ALA A 102 11.94 18.49 -25.11
C ALA A 102 11.82 18.68 -23.59
N ARG A 103 11.00 17.86 -22.92
CA ARG A 103 10.85 17.87 -21.46
C ARG A 103 11.81 16.86 -20.85
N LYS A 104 12.63 17.30 -19.89
CA LYS A 104 13.44 16.42 -19.05
C LYS A 104 12.64 16.12 -17.79
N LEU A 105 12.11 14.90 -17.68
CA LEU A 105 11.21 14.49 -16.61
C LEU A 105 12.00 14.03 -15.38
N ILE A 106 13.09 13.29 -15.61
CA ILE A 106 14.04 12.88 -14.58
C ILE A 106 15.45 13.15 -15.11
N THR A 107 16.30 13.78 -14.31
CA THR A 107 17.69 14.10 -14.66
C THR A 107 18.68 13.42 -13.73
N ILE A 108 19.90 13.22 -14.24
CA ILE A 108 21.07 12.82 -13.46
C ILE A 108 22.18 13.81 -13.83
N GLY A 109 22.53 14.70 -12.91
CA GLY A 109 23.29 15.91 -13.24
C GLY A 109 22.58 16.71 -14.35
N ASP A 110 23.33 17.13 -15.38
CA ASP A 110 22.78 17.93 -16.48
C ASP A 110 22.07 17.11 -17.58
N GLY A 111 22.21 15.79 -17.52
CA GLY A 111 21.68 14.84 -18.49
C GLY A 111 20.25 14.41 -18.20
N ALA A 112 19.45 14.15 -19.23
CA ALA A 112 18.11 13.60 -19.06
C ALA A 112 18.17 12.08 -18.94
N PHE A 113 17.62 11.51 -17.89
CA PHE A 113 17.45 10.06 -17.73
C PHE A 113 16.07 9.60 -18.21
N PHE A 114 15.02 10.34 -17.87
CA PHE A 114 13.68 10.15 -18.43
C PHE A 114 13.25 11.44 -19.11
N ALA A 115 12.84 11.37 -20.37
CA ALA A 115 12.45 12.55 -21.15
C ALA A 115 11.25 12.29 -22.05
N SER A 116 10.54 13.35 -22.42
CA SER A 116 9.53 13.33 -23.48
C SER A 116 9.79 14.38 -24.56
N ALA A 117 9.54 14.01 -25.81
CA ALA A 117 9.67 14.89 -26.96
C ALA A 117 8.45 14.72 -27.87
N ARG A 118 7.76 15.83 -28.17
CA ARG A 118 6.58 15.83 -29.03
C ARG A 118 6.93 16.18 -30.46
N LEU A 119 6.61 15.31 -31.41
CA LEU A 119 6.84 15.48 -32.84
C LEU A 119 5.51 15.40 -33.56
N GLU A 120 5.03 16.53 -34.09
CA GLU A 120 3.72 16.61 -34.76
C GLU A 120 2.61 15.91 -33.94
N ASN A 121 2.24 14.69 -34.34
CA ASN A 121 1.18 13.87 -33.76
C ASN A 121 1.67 12.74 -32.83
N THR A 122 2.98 12.63 -32.59
CA THR A 122 3.59 11.56 -31.81
C THR A 122 4.38 12.10 -30.61
N GLU A 123 4.10 11.57 -29.43
CA GLU A 123 4.91 11.81 -28.23
C GLU A 123 5.91 10.67 -28.01
N ILE A 124 7.19 11.00 -27.89
CA ILE A 124 8.27 10.03 -27.70
C ILE A 124 8.79 10.13 -26.28
N PHE A 125 8.73 9.02 -25.56
CA PHE A 125 9.34 8.84 -24.26
C PHE A 125 10.68 8.13 -24.40
N LEU A 126 11.69 8.60 -23.67
CA LEU A 126 13.04 8.04 -23.65
C LEU A 126 13.41 7.70 -22.21
N ILE A 127 13.75 6.44 -21.93
CA ILE A 127 14.23 5.98 -20.62
C ILE A 127 15.69 5.52 -20.74
N GLY A 128 16.54 6.11 -19.91
CA GLY A 128 17.99 5.92 -19.90
C GLY A 128 18.47 4.69 -19.15
N SER A 129 17.63 3.69 -18.90
CA SER A 129 18.09 2.44 -18.26
C SER A 129 18.44 1.41 -19.33
N GLU A 130 19.56 0.71 -19.17
CA GLU A 130 19.93 -0.43 -20.02
C GLU A 130 19.02 -1.64 -19.83
N ASP A 131 18.48 -1.82 -18.62
CA ASP A 131 17.69 -2.97 -18.23
C ASP A 131 16.28 -2.56 -17.74
N VAL A 132 15.39 -3.55 -17.72
CA VAL A 132 14.06 -3.44 -17.10
C VAL A 132 14.05 -4.34 -15.87
N ALA A 133 13.39 -3.89 -14.80
CA ALA A 133 13.32 -4.67 -13.57
C ALA A 133 12.49 -5.95 -13.79
N ASP A 134 12.98 -7.08 -13.29
CA ASP A 134 12.19 -8.31 -13.19
C ASP A 134 11.22 -8.17 -12.02
N LEU A 135 9.93 -8.11 -12.33
CA LEU A 135 8.89 -7.90 -11.33
C LEU A 135 8.73 -9.11 -10.38
N ASP A 136 9.18 -10.29 -10.79
CA ASP A 136 9.04 -11.52 -10.02
C ASP A 136 10.31 -11.84 -9.20
N SER A 137 11.34 -10.99 -9.31
CA SER A 137 12.53 -11.07 -8.46
C SER A 137 12.25 -10.57 -7.04
N GLU A 138 12.79 -11.27 -6.05
CA GLU A 138 12.80 -10.84 -4.65
C GLU A 138 13.67 -9.59 -4.47
N VAL A 139 13.26 -8.70 -3.57
CA VAL A 139 13.98 -7.44 -3.33
C VAL A 139 14.33 -7.20 -1.86
N SER A 140 15.43 -6.46 -1.69
CA SER A 140 15.98 -6.00 -0.41
C SER A 140 15.12 -4.92 0.25
N ASP A 141 15.48 -4.52 1.46
CA ASP A 141 14.84 -3.37 2.13
C ASP A 141 15.10 -2.03 1.42
N SER A 142 16.19 -1.92 0.65
CA SER A 142 16.56 -0.75 -0.16
C SER A 142 15.99 -0.76 -1.58
N TRP A 143 15.01 -1.64 -1.85
CA TRP A 143 14.49 -1.92 -3.19
C TRP A 143 14.12 -0.68 -4.01
N LEU A 144 13.62 0.38 -3.39
CA LEU A 144 13.19 1.59 -4.11
C LEU A 144 14.39 2.25 -4.77
N SER A 145 15.51 2.40 -4.06
CA SER A 145 16.75 2.94 -4.63
C SER A 145 17.35 1.95 -5.63
N ASP A 146 17.38 0.65 -5.29
CA ASP A 146 18.05 -0.40 -6.09
C ASP A 146 17.34 -0.69 -7.42
N SER A 147 16.04 -0.39 -7.50
CA SER A 147 15.19 -0.68 -8.66
C SER A 147 14.60 0.56 -9.31
N PHE A 148 14.86 1.77 -8.78
CA PHE A 148 14.26 3.02 -9.27
C PHE A 148 14.36 3.13 -10.79
N SER A 149 15.59 3.12 -11.30
CA SER A 149 15.90 3.38 -12.71
C SER A 149 15.29 2.35 -13.67
N ARG A 150 15.24 1.09 -13.24
CA ARG A 150 14.76 -0.05 -14.04
C ARG A 150 13.25 -0.26 -13.95
N PHE A 151 12.57 0.32 -12.95
CA PHE A 151 11.14 0.07 -12.69
C PHE A 151 10.27 1.33 -12.85
N LEU A 152 10.49 2.36 -12.03
CA LEU A 152 9.52 3.46 -11.88
C LEU A 152 9.31 4.32 -13.13
N PRO A 153 10.35 4.75 -13.87
CA PRO A 153 10.17 5.48 -15.12
C PRO A 153 9.36 4.68 -16.15
N HIS A 154 9.53 3.36 -16.20
CA HIS A 154 8.74 2.49 -17.06
C HIS A 154 7.27 2.47 -16.62
N ALA A 155 7.01 2.33 -15.32
CA ALA A 155 5.66 2.38 -14.77
C ALA A 155 4.96 3.74 -15.04
N MET A 156 5.68 4.85 -14.85
CA MET A 156 5.20 6.21 -15.16
C MET A 156 4.87 6.37 -16.64
N ALA A 157 5.79 5.99 -17.54
CA ALA A 157 5.59 6.09 -18.98
C ALA A 157 4.39 5.24 -19.44
N LEU A 158 4.30 3.98 -18.98
CA LEU A 158 3.20 3.10 -19.35
C LEU A 158 1.86 3.63 -18.85
N ARG A 159 1.80 4.10 -17.59
CA ARG A 159 0.57 4.69 -17.05
C ARG A 159 0.12 5.90 -17.85
N HIS A 160 1.03 6.80 -18.21
CA HIS A 160 0.71 7.96 -19.04
C HIS A 160 0.25 7.56 -20.44
N ILE A 161 0.95 6.62 -21.09
CA ILE A 161 0.63 6.15 -22.45
C ILE A 161 -0.75 5.50 -22.53
N PHE A 162 -1.11 4.68 -21.54
CA PHE A 162 -2.35 3.92 -21.56
C PHE A 162 -3.53 4.62 -20.86
N GLY A 163 -3.27 5.66 -20.05
CA GLY A 163 -4.29 6.45 -19.37
C GLY A 163 -5.24 5.55 -18.58
N ASP A 164 -6.54 5.76 -18.73
CA ASP A 164 -7.60 5.00 -18.03
C ASP A 164 -7.62 3.49 -18.33
N ARG A 165 -6.88 3.01 -19.34
CA ARG A 165 -6.72 1.57 -19.61
C ARG A 165 -5.73 0.90 -18.66
N CYS A 166 -4.88 1.68 -17.99
CA CYS A 166 -4.04 1.22 -16.89
C CYS A 166 -4.83 1.16 -15.58
N TRP A 167 -4.33 0.37 -14.63
CA TRP A 167 -4.87 0.32 -13.28
C TRP A 167 -4.46 1.57 -12.49
N HIS A 168 -5.46 2.27 -11.96
CA HIS A 168 -5.30 3.47 -11.13
C HIS A 168 -5.96 3.27 -9.77
N PRO A 169 -5.40 3.83 -8.68
CA PRO A 169 -6.14 3.92 -7.43
C PRO A 169 -7.42 4.75 -7.61
N ALA A 170 -8.50 4.33 -6.97
CA ALA A 170 -9.72 5.16 -6.93
C ALA A 170 -9.49 6.43 -6.10
N HIS A 171 -8.92 6.28 -4.90
CA HIS A 171 -8.62 7.35 -3.97
C HIS A 171 -7.37 7.02 -3.14
N ASN A 172 -6.69 8.05 -2.66
CA ASN A 172 -5.57 7.89 -1.73
C ASN A 172 -6.07 8.01 -0.29
N HIS A 173 -5.70 7.05 0.55
CA HIS A 173 -6.11 7.00 1.96
C HIS A 173 -4.92 6.98 2.91
N ALA A 174 -5.10 7.56 4.08
CA ALA A 174 -4.15 7.51 5.18
C ALA A 174 -4.87 7.26 6.52
N SER A 175 -4.19 6.60 7.46
CA SER A 175 -4.67 6.42 8.83
C SER A 175 -3.48 6.33 9.78
N VAL A 176 -3.57 7.01 10.93
CA VAL A 176 -2.73 6.69 12.08
C VAL A 176 -3.35 5.51 12.82
N ILE A 177 -2.57 4.52 13.20
CA ILE A 177 -3.00 3.36 13.97
C ILE A 177 -2.23 3.37 15.28
N VAL A 178 -2.94 3.47 16.40
CA VAL A 178 -2.32 3.41 17.73
C VAL A 178 -2.59 2.06 18.37
N ASP A 179 -1.52 1.33 18.69
CA ASP A 179 -1.58 -0.01 19.26
C ASP A 179 -1.71 0.04 20.79
N ASP A 180 -2.53 -0.88 21.30
CA ASP A 180 -2.77 -1.19 22.72
C ASP A 180 -3.68 -0.30 23.59
N PRO A 181 -4.07 0.96 23.26
CA PRO A 181 -4.63 1.81 24.29
C PRO A 181 -6.01 1.34 24.71
N LEU A 182 -6.24 1.35 26.02
CA LEU A 182 -7.58 1.28 26.59
C LEU A 182 -8.37 2.54 26.20
N LEU A 183 -9.69 2.43 26.10
CA LEU A 183 -10.58 3.59 25.94
C LEU A 183 -10.77 4.32 27.28
N ARG A 184 -9.67 4.83 27.84
CA ARG A 184 -9.62 5.65 29.06
C ARG A 184 -9.01 7.01 28.73
N PRO A 185 -9.34 8.09 29.47
CA PRO A 185 -8.88 9.43 29.11
C PRO A 185 -7.37 9.54 28.91
N ASN A 186 -6.61 8.79 29.71
CA ASN A 186 -5.16 8.67 29.58
C ASN A 186 -4.75 7.19 29.49
N TYR A 187 -3.75 6.90 28.65
CA TYR A 187 -3.05 5.62 28.58
C TYR A 187 -1.57 5.89 28.27
N GLY A 188 -0.67 5.63 29.22
CA GLY A 188 0.71 6.09 29.10
C GLY A 188 0.79 7.61 28.87
N PHE A 189 1.40 8.05 27.77
CA PHE A 189 1.44 9.47 27.36
C PHE A 189 0.30 9.88 26.43
N LEU A 190 -0.51 8.93 25.96
CA LEU A 190 -1.69 9.23 25.15
C LEU A 190 -2.79 9.85 26.04
N ASN A 191 -3.33 10.98 25.58
CA ASN A 191 -4.57 11.57 26.07
C ASN A 191 -5.52 11.77 24.87
N PHE A 192 -6.73 11.20 24.93
CA PHE A 192 -7.63 11.20 23.76
C PHE A 192 -8.12 12.59 23.33
N GLU A 193 -8.28 13.53 24.27
CA GLU A 193 -8.69 14.89 23.92
C GLU A 193 -7.55 15.70 23.32
N ARG A 194 -6.32 15.47 23.80
CA ARG A 194 -5.12 16.03 23.17
C ARG A 194 -4.91 15.45 21.77
N LEU A 195 -5.13 14.14 21.61
CA LEU A 195 -5.08 13.49 20.30
C LEU A 195 -6.11 14.09 19.35
N LEU A 196 -7.36 14.30 19.79
CA LEU A 196 -8.40 14.93 18.96
C LEU A 196 -8.00 16.34 18.50
N ARG A 197 -7.56 17.21 19.42
CA ARG A 197 -7.10 18.55 19.05
C ARG A 197 -5.96 18.51 18.03
N MET A 198 -5.02 17.59 18.20
CA MET A 198 -3.91 17.39 17.27
C MET A 198 -4.40 16.92 15.89
N MET A 199 -5.39 16.03 15.84
CA MET A 199 -6.03 15.58 14.59
C MET A 199 -6.75 16.71 13.85
N GLU A 200 -7.42 17.59 14.59
CA GLU A 200 -8.09 18.77 14.03
C GLU A 200 -7.07 19.79 13.50
N GLU A 201 -6.01 20.05 14.27
CA GLU A 201 -4.95 21.01 13.93
C GLU A 201 -4.13 20.59 12.70
N HIS A 202 -3.77 19.31 12.61
CA HIS A 202 -2.90 18.80 11.53
C HIS A 202 -3.65 18.01 10.45
N ASN A 203 -4.98 17.96 10.53
CA ASN A 203 -5.87 17.24 9.63
C ASN A 203 -5.45 15.78 9.40
N PHE A 204 -5.59 14.94 10.42
CA PHE A 204 -5.46 13.49 10.29
C PHE A 204 -6.54 12.72 11.06
N GLY A 205 -6.57 11.41 10.92
CA GLY A 205 -7.50 10.50 11.60
C GLY A 205 -6.75 9.34 12.25
N THR A 206 -7.31 8.80 13.33
CA THR A 206 -6.70 7.74 14.14
C THR A 206 -7.64 6.57 14.34
N THR A 207 -7.13 5.37 14.03
CA THR A 207 -7.74 4.09 14.40
C THR A 207 -7.03 3.54 15.63
N ILE A 208 -7.78 3.11 16.63
CA ILE A 208 -7.23 2.38 17.76
C ILE A 208 -7.28 0.88 17.47
N ALA A 209 -6.10 0.25 17.46
CA ALA A 209 -6.01 -1.21 17.44
C ALA A 209 -6.35 -1.73 18.84
N PHE A 210 -7.63 -2.07 19.03
CA PHE A 210 -8.21 -2.35 20.33
C PHE A 210 -8.15 -3.85 20.66
N ILE A 211 -7.61 -4.19 21.83
CA ILE A 211 -7.50 -5.57 22.29
C ILE A 211 -8.88 -6.07 22.77
N PRO A 212 -9.49 -7.09 22.14
CA PRO A 212 -10.83 -7.57 22.51
C PRO A 212 -10.99 -7.99 23.97
N HIS A 213 -9.95 -8.51 24.62
CA HIS A 213 -9.95 -8.79 26.06
C HIS A 213 -10.39 -7.59 26.92
N ASN A 214 -10.13 -6.37 26.46
CA ASN A 214 -10.47 -5.14 27.16
C ASN A 214 -11.91 -4.65 26.87
N PHE A 215 -12.76 -5.42 26.21
CA PHE A 215 -14.08 -4.98 25.74
C PHE A 215 -15.00 -4.32 26.79
N ARG A 216 -14.83 -4.62 28.08
CA ARG A 216 -15.61 -4.01 29.17
C ARG A 216 -14.94 -2.80 29.82
N ARG A 217 -13.74 -2.42 29.39
CA ARG A 217 -12.84 -1.50 30.11
C ARG A 217 -12.78 -0.14 29.44
N ASN A 218 -13.94 0.52 29.37
CA ASN A 218 -14.10 1.79 28.67
C ASN A 218 -14.56 2.89 29.63
N SER A 219 -14.16 4.13 29.35
CA SER A 219 -14.68 5.34 29.98
C SER A 219 -15.84 5.88 29.14
N LYS A 220 -16.97 6.20 29.78
CA LYS A 220 -18.12 6.82 29.10
C LYS A 220 -17.74 8.11 28.35
N ARG A 221 -16.82 8.90 28.91
CA ARG A 221 -16.29 10.12 28.29
C ARG A 221 -15.57 9.84 26.98
N VAL A 222 -14.70 8.83 26.96
CA VAL A 222 -13.95 8.46 25.74
C VAL A 222 -14.88 7.79 24.73
N VAL A 223 -15.82 6.96 25.17
CA VAL A 223 -16.84 6.39 24.27
C VAL A 223 -17.64 7.48 23.57
N ARG A 224 -18.07 8.50 24.32
CA ARG A 224 -18.77 9.66 23.76
C ARG A 224 -17.90 10.40 22.74
N LEU A 225 -16.63 10.63 23.05
CA LEU A 225 -15.67 11.26 22.12
C LEU A 225 -15.58 10.51 20.78
N PHE A 226 -15.50 9.18 20.80
CA PHE A 226 -15.48 8.37 19.57
C PHE A 226 -16.79 8.48 18.79
N SER A 227 -17.93 8.48 19.49
CA SER A 227 -19.25 8.61 18.87
C SER A 227 -19.46 9.98 18.21
N GLU A 228 -18.98 11.05 18.85
CA GLU A 228 -19.12 12.44 18.37
C GLU A 228 -18.13 12.76 17.25
N HIS A 229 -17.01 12.04 17.15
CA HIS A 229 -15.94 12.26 16.18
C HIS A 229 -15.61 11.00 15.37
N ALA A 230 -16.65 10.30 14.91
CA ALA A 230 -16.52 9.05 14.16
C ALA A 230 -15.81 9.20 12.79
N ASP A 231 -15.67 10.43 12.30
CA ASP A 231 -14.86 10.79 11.13
C ASP A 231 -13.35 10.80 11.43
N ARG A 232 -12.95 10.93 12.71
CA ARG A 232 -11.55 11.01 13.15
C ARG A 232 -11.10 9.82 13.99
N LEU A 233 -12.02 9.17 14.70
CA LEU A 233 -11.71 8.11 15.66
C LEU A 233 -12.47 6.82 15.31
N SER A 234 -11.72 5.72 15.20
CA SER A 234 -12.30 4.40 14.94
C SER A 234 -11.59 3.29 15.72
N LEU A 235 -12.15 2.08 15.67
CA LEU A 235 -11.62 0.88 16.32
C LEU A 235 -11.41 -0.23 15.29
N CYS A 236 -10.31 -0.97 15.42
CA CYS A 236 -10.10 -2.25 14.74
C CYS A 236 -9.60 -3.31 15.73
N PHE A 237 -9.49 -4.57 15.29
CA PHE A 237 -9.06 -5.67 16.17
C PHE A 237 -7.55 -5.63 16.38
N HIS A 238 -7.12 -5.82 17.63
CA HIS A 238 -5.72 -6.07 17.97
C HIS A 238 -5.57 -7.42 18.68
N GLY A 239 -5.63 -8.49 17.89
CA GLY A 239 -5.61 -9.86 18.38
C GLY A 239 -6.89 -10.27 19.11
N ASN A 240 -6.75 -11.00 20.23
CA ASN A 240 -7.83 -11.40 21.13
C ASN A 240 -7.49 -11.09 22.59
N ASP A 241 -6.47 -11.76 23.14
CA ASP A 241 -6.01 -11.61 24.52
C ASP A 241 -4.73 -10.78 24.61
N HIS A 242 -4.05 -10.59 23.48
CA HIS A 242 -2.71 -10.03 23.38
C HIS A 242 -1.74 -10.81 24.31
N GLY A 243 -1.85 -12.14 24.28
CA GLY A 243 -1.09 -13.08 25.12
C GLY A 243 0.38 -13.24 24.72
N GLY A 244 0.81 -12.62 23.62
CA GLY A 244 2.14 -12.80 23.00
C GLY A 244 2.00 -13.04 21.50
N ALA A 245 2.72 -14.03 20.97
CA ALA A 245 2.64 -14.46 19.58
C ALA A 245 1.37 -15.31 19.30
N GLU A 246 0.20 -14.84 19.75
CA GLU A 246 -1.04 -15.63 19.80
C GLU A 246 -1.55 -16.01 18.41
N PHE A 247 -1.28 -15.21 17.39
CA PHE A 247 -1.59 -15.51 15.98
C PHE A 247 -0.40 -16.08 15.20
N ALA A 248 0.74 -16.33 15.84
CA ALA A 248 1.88 -17.00 15.20
C ALA A 248 1.81 -18.53 15.29
N VAL A 249 0.76 -19.08 15.90
CA VAL A 249 0.52 -20.52 16.00
C VAL A 249 -0.04 -21.06 14.68
N THR A 250 0.18 -22.34 14.41
CA THR A 250 -0.32 -23.04 13.20
C THR A 250 -1.54 -23.92 13.47
N ASP A 251 -1.96 -24.05 14.74
CA ASP A 251 -3.15 -24.82 15.13
C ASP A 251 -4.44 -24.08 14.69
N ALA A 252 -5.05 -24.57 13.62
CA ALA A 252 -6.26 -24.00 13.05
C ALA A 252 -7.44 -23.97 14.05
N ALA A 253 -7.65 -25.01 14.85
CA ALA A 253 -8.76 -25.06 15.79
C ALA A 253 -8.59 -24.00 16.89
N LEU A 254 -7.36 -23.81 17.37
CA LEU A 254 -7.04 -22.75 18.33
C LEU A 254 -7.23 -21.36 17.71
N LEU A 255 -6.76 -21.14 16.47
CA LEU A 255 -6.94 -19.88 15.74
C LEU A 255 -8.42 -19.53 15.57
N HIS A 256 -9.25 -20.47 15.13
CA HIS A 256 -10.70 -20.30 14.99
C HIS A 256 -11.36 -19.98 16.34
N ALA A 257 -10.96 -20.67 17.42
CA ALA A 257 -11.49 -20.38 18.75
C ALA A 257 -11.11 -18.99 19.27
N MET A 258 -9.87 -18.54 19.05
CA MET A 258 -9.42 -17.20 19.41
C MET A 258 -10.17 -16.12 18.62
N LEU A 259 -10.34 -16.30 17.31
CA LEU A 259 -11.10 -15.38 16.46
C LEU A 259 -12.57 -15.33 16.88
N HIS A 260 -13.20 -16.49 17.11
CA HIS A 260 -14.58 -16.54 17.60
C HIS A 260 -14.75 -15.79 18.93
N THR A 261 -13.81 -15.98 19.86
CA THR A 261 -13.81 -15.29 21.16
C THR A 261 -13.64 -13.78 20.99
N ALA A 262 -12.70 -13.34 20.13
CA ALA A 262 -12.50 -11.93 19.82
C ALA A 262 -13.75 -11.30 19.23
N GLU A 263 -14.40 -11.96 18.27
CA GLU A 263 -15.65 -11.51 17.65
C GLU A 263 -16.78 -11.37 18.68
N GLN A 264 -16.97 -12.36 19.55
CA GLN A 264 -17.98 -12.29 20.62
C GLN A 264 -17.73 -11.10 21.56
N ARG A 265 -16.47 -10.88 21.95
CA ARG A 265 -16.08 -9.78 22.83
C ARG A 265 -16.32 -8.42 22.17
N MET A 266 -15.95 -8.26 20.90
CA MET A 266 -16.19 -7.01 20.18
C MET A 266 -17.66 -6.78 19.83
N ALA A 267 -18.44 -7.83 19.59
CA ALA A 267 -19.89 -7.72 19.47
C ALA A 267 -20.52 -7.26 20.80
N ALA A 268 -20.04 -7.76 21.94
CA ALA A 268 -20.47 -7.29 23.25
C ALA A 268 -20.02 -5.84 23.52
N HIS A 269 -18.80 -5.45 23.13
CA HIS A 269 -18.31 -4.07 23.18
C HIS A 269 -19.26 -3.12 22.45
N GLY A 270 -19.60 -3.46 21.19
CA GLY A 270 -20.48 -2.65 20.36
C GLY A 270 -21.89 -2.50 20.96
N ARG A 271 -22.48 -3.60 21.49
CA ARG A 271 -23.76 -3.53 22.19
C ARG A 271 -23.72 -2.65 23.44
N MET A 272 -22.59 -2.63 24.16
CA MET A 272 -22.44 -1.86 25.40
C MET A 272 -22.14 -0.38 25.16
N THR A 273 -21.41 -0.06 24.10
CA THR A 273 -20.85 1.28 23.87
C THR A 273 -21.45 2.02 22.68
N GLY A 274 -22.11 1.30 21.76
CA GLY A 274 -22.54 1.83 20.47
C GLY A 274 -21.42 2.00 19.45
N LEU A 275 -20.16 1.75 19.81
CA LEU A 275 -19.03 1.95 18.92
C LEU A 275 -18.85 0.74 17.98
N PRO A 276 -18.73 0.96 16.66
CA PRO A 276 -18.38 -0.11 15.75
C PRO A 276 -16.89 -0.49 15.90
N CYS A 277 -16.59 -1.76 15.66
CA CYS A 277 -15.23 -2.24 15.47
C CYS A 277 -15.09 -2.78 14.05
N GLU A 278 -14.16 -2.22 13.30
CA GLU A 278 -13.89 -2.60 11.93
C GLU A 278 -13.28 -3.99 11.86
N ARG A 279 -13.67 -4.79 10.87
CA ARG A 279 -13.23 -6.18 10.69
C ARG A 279 -11.83 -6.24 10.06
N VAL A 280 -10.90 -5.49 10.62
CA VAL A 280 -9.48 -5.48 10.23
C VAL A 280 -8.66 -5.96 11.42
N MET A 281 -7.77 -6.92 11.17
CA MET A 281 -6.88 -7.47 12.19
C MET A 281 -5.52 -6.80 12.16
N VAL A 282 -5.13 -6.14 13.25
CA VAL A 282 -3.76 -5.72 13.50
C VAL A 282 -3.10 -6.77 14.39
N PHE A 283 -2.08 -7.44 13.91
CA PHE A 283 -1.45 -8.52 14.69
C PHE A 283 -0.65 -7.96 15.89
N PRO A 284 -0.92 -8.44 17.12
CA PRO A 284 -0.10 -8.12 18.28
C PRO A 284 1.38 -8.42 18.03
N GLN A 285 2.24 -7.45 18.33
CA GLN A 285 3.70 -7.57 18.17
C GLN A 285 4.15 -7.86 16.73
N GLY A 286 3.24 -7.70 15.78
CA GLY A 286 3.42 -8.02 14.37
C GLY A 286 3.69 -9.48 14.03
N ARG A 287 3.27 -10.42 14.89
CA ARG A 287 3.52 -11.86 14.72
C ARG A 287 2.28 -12.59 14.25
N PHE A 288 2.38 -13.26 13.10
CA PHE A 288 1.30 -14.05 12.52
C PHE A 288 1.83 -15.29 11.76
N SER A 289 0.99 -16.29 11.54
CA SER A 289 1.24 -17.46 10.69
C SER A 289 0.40 -17.40 9.40
N VAL A 290 0.71 -18.22 8.41
CA VAL A 290 -0.11 -18.34 7.19
C VAL A 290 -1.50 -18.88 7.53
N GLU A 291 -1.58 -19.79 8.50
CA GLU A 291 -2.83 -20.36 9.01
C GLU A 291 -3.71 -19.31 9.69
N ALA A 292 -3.11 -18.32 10.38
CA ALA A 292 -3.86 -17.19 10.92
C ALA A 292 -4.52 -16.34 9.82
N MET A 293 -3.83 -16.14 8.69
CA MET A 293 -4.37 -15.43 7.53
C MET A 293 -5.53 -16.22 6.91
N ALA A 294 -5.40 -17.54 6.77
CA ALA A 294 -6.48 -18.42 6.32
C ALA A 294 -7.69 -18.37 7.27
N ALA A 295 -7.46 -18.41 8.58
CA ALA A 295 -8.52 -18.32 9.59
C ALA A 295 -9.25 -16.97 9.54
N LEU A 296 -8.53 -15.84 9.40
CA LEU A 296 -9.16 -14.52 9.21
C LEU A 296 -10.06 -14.47 7.97
N ARG A 297 -9.61 -15.05 6.86
CA ARG A 297 -10.40 -15.18 5.62
C ARG A 297 -11.70 -15.94 5.87
N MET A 298 -11.63 -17.11 6.51
CA MET A 298 -12.81 -17.92 6.86
C MET A 298 -13.75 -17.22 7.85
N HIS A 299 -13.22 -16.35 8.70
CA HIS A 299 -14.02 -15.50 9.57
C HIS A 299 -14.58 -14.27 8.85
N THR A 300 -14.34 -14.05 7.55
CA THR A 300 -14.83 -12.88 6.79
C THR A 300 -14.31 -11.55 7.35
N PHE A 301 -13.05 -11.51 7.77
CA PHE A 301 -12.35 -10.23 7.98
C PHE A 301 -12.11 -9.54 6.62
N ASP A 302 -11.98 -8.21 6.63
CA ASP A 302 -11.72 -7.43 5.43
C ASP A 302 -10.24 -7.53 5.03
N ALA A 303 -9.33 -7.43 6.00
CA ALA A 303 -7.90 -7.59 5.80
C ALA A 303 -7.15 -7.78 7.14
N ALA A 304 -5.85 -8.03 7.03
CA ALA A 304 -4.89 -7.83 8.11
C ALA A 304 -3.99 -6.61 7.81
N ILE A 305 -3.50 -5.96 8.87
CA ILE A 305 -2.49 -4.91 8.78
C ILE A 305 -1.30 -5.32 9.67
N ASN A 306 -0.08 -5.22 9.14
CA ASN A 306 1.12 -5.49 9.90
C ASN A 306 2.32 -4.62 9.50
N THR A 307 3.33 -4.51 10.36
CA THR A 307 4.58 -3.80 10.04
C THR A 307 5.49 -4.67 9.17
N ALA A 308 5.68 -5.93 9.55
CA ALA A 308 6.39 -6.92 8.75
C ALA A 308 5.45 -7.54 7.70
N ALA A 309 5.95 -7.71 6.48
CA ALA A 309 5.17 -8.28 5.39
C ALA A 309 5.28 -9.81 5.30
N HIS A 310 5.85 -10.48 6.31
CA HIS A 310 6.09 -11.92 6.30
C HIS A 310 5.66 -12.59 7.63
N PRO A 311 5.34 -13.90 7.60
CA PRO A 311 4.96 -14.66 8.79
C PRO A 311 6.11 -14.73 9.80
N TRP A 312 5.76 -14.94 11.07
CA TRP A 312 6.71 -15.07 12.16
C TRP A 312 7.70 -16.21 11.89
N GLN A 313 9.00 -15.94 12.06
CA GLN A 313 10.11 -16.89 11.81
C GLN A 313 10.27 -17.35 10.35
N GLU A 314 9.55 -16.76 9.41
CA GLU A 314 9.72 -16.99 7.98
C GLU A 314 10.02 -15.67 7.25
N PRO A 315 11.21 -15.08 7.44
CA PRO A 315 11.60 -13.86 6.73
C PRO A 315 11.73 -14.18 5.25
N LYS A 316 10.68 -13.88 4.48
CA LYS A 316 10.66 -13.96 3.02
C LYS A 316 10.62 -12.56 2.46
N GLN A 317 11.45 -12.30 1.46
CA GLN A 317 11.40 -11.04 0.72
C GLN A 317 10.17 -11.05 -0.19
N LEU A 318 9.63 -9.85 -0.41
CA LEU A 318 8.57 -9.64 -1.40
C LEU A 318 9.20 -9.44 -2.77
N THR A 319 8.43 -9.67 -3.81
CA THR A 319 8.82 -9.26 -5.16
C THR A 319 8.41 -7.81 -5.43
N LEU A 320 9.00 -7.19 -6.47
CA LEU A 320 8.56 -5.86 -6.92
C LEU A 320 7.07 -5.87 -7.31
N ARG A 321 6.60 -6.95 -7.93
CA ARG A 321 5.18 -7.13 -8.27
C ARG A 321 4.31 -6.99 -7.05
N GLU A 322 4.66 -7.63 -5.93
CA GLU A 322 3.85 -7.59 -4.70
C GLU A 322 3.95 -6.24 -3.98
N LEU A 323 5.12 -5.60 -4.01
CA LEU A 323 5.30 -4.26 -3.44
C LEU A 323 4.51 -3.20 -4.19
N ALA A 324 4.36 -3.36 -5.51
CA ALA A 324 3.62 -2.45 -6.38
C ALA A 324 2.11 -2.74 -6.44
N GLN A 325 1.54 -3.20 -5.32
CA GLN A 325 0.10 -3.50 -5.16
C GLN A 325 -0.40 -2.96 -3.81
N PRO A 326 -1.69 -2.60 -3.69
CA PRO A 326 -2.26 -2.11 -2.43
C PRO A 326 -2.07 -3.04 -1.23
N ALA A 327 -2.09 -4.36 -1.44
CA ALA A 327 -1.90 -5.36 -0.40
C ALA A 327 -1.13 -6.59 -0.92
N VAL A 328 -0.43 -7.27 -0.01
CA VAL A 328 0.21 -8.57 -0.26
C VAL A 328 -0.87 -9.65 -0.17
N LEU A 329 -1.01 -10.45 -1.24
CA LEU A 329 -1.99 -11.54 -1.34
C LEU A 329 -1.37 -12.95 -1.23
N ARG A 330 -0.07 -13.02 -0.90
CA ARG A 330 0.72 -14.27 -0.85
C ARG A 330 0.21 -15.30 0.18
N TYR A 331 -0.34 -14.84 1.29
CA TYR A 331 -0.65 -15.69 2.44
C TYR A 331 -2.14 -16.06 2.47
N ALA A 332 -2.46 -17.28 2.04
CA ALA A 332 -3.83 -17.82 1.96
C ALA A 332 -4.80 -16.98 1.11
N ALA A 333 -4.27 -16.21 0.15
CA ALA A 333 -4.99 -15.24 -0.63
C ALA A 333 -5.81 -14.24 0.22
N PHE A 334 -5.34 -13.96 1.44
CA PHE A 334 -5.96 -13.00 2.35
C PHE A 334 -5.15 -11.70 2.36
N PRO A 335 -5.78 -10.52 2.22
CA PRO A 335 -5.04 -9.27 2.12
C PRO A 335 -4.24 -8.89 3.36
N LEU A 336 -2.94 -8.69 3.18
CA LEU A 336 -2.04 -8.11 4.17
C LEU A 336 -1.58 -6.72 3.71
N PHE A 337 -1.99 -5.69 4.44
CA PHE A 337 -1.52 -4.33 4.26
C PHE A 337 -0.34 -4.04 5.17
N THR A 338 0.64 -3.31 4.65
CA THR A 338 1.81 -2.89 5.42
C THR A 338 1.59 -1.54 6.09
N ARG A 339 2.19 -1.34 7.26
CA ARG A 339 2.26 -0.05 7.95
C ARG A 339 3.69 0.28 8.36
N ARG A 340 3.95 1.55 8.65
CA ARG A 340 5.28 2.07 9.02
C ARG A 340 5.19 3.02 10.20
N TYR A 341 6.24 3.09 11.01
CA TYR A 341 6.33 4.14 12.02
C TYR A 341 6.48 5.51 11.36
N SER A 342 5.96 6.58 11.98
CA SER A 342 6.03 7.94 11.43
C SER A 342 7.46 8.38 11.09
N MET A 343 8.42 8.00 11.94
CA MET A 343 9.85 8.30 11.75
C MET A 343 10.46 7.63 10.51
N GLN A 344 9.86 6.54 10.00
CA GLN A 344 10.34 5.80 8.84
C GLN A 344 9.70 6.28 7.53
N MET A 345 8.59 7.00 7.58
CA MET A 345 7.82 7.39 6.40
C MET A 345 8.50 8.54 5.63
N GLN A 346 9.28 8.19 4.61
CA GLN A 346 10.05 9.12 3.76
C GLN A 346 9.27 9.58 2.51
N HIS A 347 9.70 10.70 1.92
CA HIS A 347 9.04 11.31 0.75
C HIS A 347 8.88 10.36 -0.45
N ALA A 348 9.95 9.63 -0.81
CA ALA A 348 9.93 8.72 -1.95
C ALA A 348 9.02 7.50 -1.69
N GLU A 349 8.96 6.99 -0.46
CA GLU A 349 8.02 5.94 -0.08
C GLU A 349 6.58 6.43 -0.13
N ILE A 350 6.29 7.66 0.33
CA ILE A 350 4.96 8.27 0.22
C ILE A 350 4.53 8.35 -1.25
N ALA A 351 5.39 8.86 -2.12
CA ALA A 351 5.12 8.99 -3.54
C ALA A 351 4.85 7.63 -4.21
N PHE A 352 5.65 6.61 -3.88
CA PHE A 352 5.45 5.25 -4.36
C PHE A 352 4.10 4.67 -3.93
N ARG A 353 3.76 4.83 -2.64
CA ARG A 353 2.51 4.29 -2.10
C ARG A 353 1.29 4.96 -2.72
N ILE A 354 1.32 6.28 -2.91
CA ILE A 354 0.29 7.02 -3.66
C ILE A 354 0.18 6.49 -5.09
N PHE A 355 1.30 6.38 -5.80
CA PHE A 355 1.32 5.94 -7.19
C PHE A 355 0.67 4.55 -7.35
N PHE A 356 0.95 3.59 -6.47
CA PHE A 356 0.40 2.23 -6.56
C PHE A 356 -0.90 1.99 -5.77
N GLY A 357 -1.50 3.03 -5.19
CA GLY A 357 -2.75 2.90 -4.42
C GLY A 357 -2.61 2.17 -3.09
N ILE A 358 -1.41 2.20 -2.51
CA ILE A 358 -1.12 1.58 -1.22
C ILE A 358 -1.50 2.58 -0.13
N PRO A 359 -2.44 2.24 0.78
CA PRO A 359 -2.87 3.19 1.80
C PRO A 359 -1.71 3.54 2.75
N LEU A 360 -1.61 4.83 3.09
CA LEU A 360 -0.58 5.38 3.97
C LEU A 360 -0.92 5.12 5.44
N LEU A 361 -0.65 3.89 5.88
CA LEU A 361 -0.89 3.45 7.25
C LEU A 361 0.33 3.73 8.15
N LEU A 362 0.15 4.58 9.15
CA LEU A 362 1.14 4.87 10.19
C LEU A 362 0.86 4.00 11.44
N VAL A 363 1.90 3.48 12.08
CA VAL A 363 1.79 2.81 13.39
C VAL A 363 2.48 3.62 14.46
N GLU A 364 1.82 3.77 15.59
CA GLU A 364 2.40 4.36 16.79
C GLU A 364 1.94 3.61 18.05
N HIS A 365 2.67 3.83 19.13
CA HIS A 365 2.27 3.43 20.47
C HIS A 365 2.13 4.68 21.33
N HIS A 366 1.79 4.53 22.61
CA HIS A 366 1.50 5.67 23.48
C HIS A 366 2.69 6.61 23.70
N ASP A 367 3.92 6.16 23.51
CA ASP A 367 5.17 6.90 23.75
C ASP A 367 5.40 8.03 22.75
N ILE A 368 4.91 7.93 21.52
CA ILE A 368 5.00 9.04 20.56
C ILE A 368 4.34 10.33 21.08
N PHE A 369 3.35 10.21 21.98
CA PHE A 369 2.60 11.35 22.50
C PHE A 369 3.32 12.10 23.62
N GLU A 370 4.47 11.60 24.09
CA GLU A 370 5.39 12.39 24.92
C GLU A 370 5.98 13.54 24.09
N ASN A 371 6.44 13.23 22.86
CA ASN A 371 6.92 14.19 21.88
C ASN A 371 6.41 13.87 20.47
N PRO A 372 5.24 14.43 20.07
CA PRO A 372 4.55 14.02 18.85
C PRO A 372 5.13 14.60 17.55
N GLN A 373 6.28 15.30 17.59
CA GLN A 373 6.81 16.01 16.43
C GLN A 373 7.03 15.09 15.22
N ASN A 374 7.58 13.89 15.43
CA ASN A 374 7.80 12.93 14.34
C ASN A 374 6.48 12.51 13.65
N LEU A 375 5.40 12.33 14.42
CA LEU A 375 4.08 12.03 13.90
C LEU A 375 3.53 13.21 13.10
N ILE A 376 3.60 14.42 13.67
CA ILE A 376 3.13 15.65 13.03
C ILE A 376 3.88 15.90 11.71
N ASP A 377 5.20 15.71 11.70
CA ASP A 377 6.02 15.87 10.51
C ASP A 377 5.65 14.85 9.43
N ALA A 378 5.41 13.59 9.80
CA ALA A 378 4.97 12.54 8.86
C ALA A 378 3.59 12.86 8.27
N VAL A 379 2.62 13.27 9.09
CA VAL A 379 1.30 13.73 8.64
C VAL A 379 1.45 14.91 7.68
N GLY A 380 2.29 15.89 8.03
CA GLY A 380 2.56 17.05 7.17
C GLY A 380 3.20 16.66 5.84
N ARG A 381 4.12 15.68 5.81
CA ARG A 381 4.69 15.15 4.57
C ARG A 381 3.62 14.50 3.69
N ILE A 382 2.73 13.69 4.28
CA ILE A 382 1.63 13.03 3.57
C ILE A 382 0.67 14.06 2.97
N ASN A 383 0.22 15.04 3.76
CA ASN A 383 -0.70 16.09 3.32
C ASN A 383 -0.14 16.96 2.18
N ARG A 384 1.19 17.18 2.14
CA ARG A 384 1.84 17.89 1.04
C ARG A 384 1.97 17.07 -0.23
N ALA A 385 2.15 15.75 -0.10
CA ALA A 385 2.34 14.85 -1.23
C ALA A 385 1.04 14.58 -2.01
N ALA A 386 -0.10 14.49 -1.31
CA ALA A 386 -1.42 14.32 -1.90
C ALA A 386 -2.43 15.27 -1.25
N ALA A 387 -2.83 16.32 -1.95
CA ALA A 387 -3.77 17.32 -1.43
C ALA A 387 -5.20 16.77 -1.26
N ASP A 388 -5.53 15.70 -1.99
CA ASP A 388 -6.80 14.98 -1.95
C ASP A 388 -6.78 13.75 -1.04
N ILE A 389 -5.72 13.58 -0.23
CA ILE A 389 -5.60 12.46 0.70
C ILE A 389 -6.79 12.42 1.66
N ARG A 390 -7.39 11.23 1.79
CA ARG A 390 -8.47 10.98 2.74
C ARG A 390 -7.90 10.38 4.01
N TRP A 391 -7.90 11.15 5.08
CA TRP A 391 -7.68 10.61 6.42
C TRP A 391 -8.95 9.93 6.90
N SER A 392 -8.92 8.61 6.88
CA SER A 392 -10.06 7.76 7.22
C SER A 392 -9.66 6.74 8.28
N SER A 393 -10.63 5.98 8.78
CA SER A 393 -10.34 4.79 9.56
C SER A 393 -9.52 3.78 8.74
N ALA A 394 -8.80 2.88 9.43
CA ALA A 394 -8.02 1.83 8.79
C ALA A 394 -8.91 0.88 7.98
N GLY A 395 -10.12 0.57 8.48
CA GLY A 395 -11.10 -0.23 7.74
C GLY A 395 -11.64 0.47 6.50
N ALA A 396 -11.91 1.78 6.54
CA ALA A 396 -12.28 2.52 5.34
C ALA A 396 -11.13 2.56 4.32
N ALA A 397 -9.90 2.84 4.78
CA ALA A 397 -8.72 2.85 3.92
C ALA A 397 -8.52 1.51 3.20
N VAL A 398 -8.69 0.39 3.91
CA VAL A 398 -8.63 -0.96 3.34
C VAL A 398 -9.78 -1.23 2.35
N ARG A 399 -11.03 -0.87 2.69
CA ARG A 399 -12.20 -1.11 1.82
C ARG A 399 -12.21 -0.26 0.54
N GLU A 400 -11.54 0.88 0.55
CA GLU A 400 -11.37 1.75 -0.61
C GLU A 400 -10.03 1.54 -1.33
N SER A 401 -9.20 0.60 -0.87
CA SER A 401 -8.00 0.15 -1.58
C SER A 401 -8.37 -0.73 -2.78
N ILE A 402 -8.92 -0.09 -3.80
CA ILE A 402 -9.28 -0.69 -5.09
C ILE A 402 -8.46 -0.09 -6.21
N LEU A 403 -8.15 -0.90 -7.22
CA LEU A 403 -7.61 -0.40 -8.49
C LEU A 403 -8.69 -0.45 -9.56
N CYS A 404 -8.81 0.63 -10.32
CA CYS A 404 -9.80 0.80 -11.37
C CYS A 404 -9.13 0.96 -12.74
N ARG A 405 -9.75 0.41 -13.78
CA ARG A 405 -9.42 0.73 -15.18
C ARG A 405 -10.66 0.65 -16.05
N ARG A 406 -10.65 1.32 -17.20
CA ARG A 406 -11.67 1.17 -18.23
C ARG A 406 -11.17 0.29 -19.36
N ASP A 407 -12.00 -0.68 -19.77
CA ASP A 407 -11.72 -1.47 -20.96
C ASP A 407 -12.22 -0.77 -22.24
N ASP A 408 -11.96 -1.39 -23.40
CA ASP A 408 -12.35 -0.87 -24.71
C ASP A 408 -13.88 -0.79 -24.90
N ARG A 409 -14.67 -1.43 -24.03
CA ARG A 409 -16.14 -1.36 -24.01
C ARG A 409 -16.66 -0.29 -23.05
N GLY A 410 -15.77 0.43 -22.37
CA GLY A 410 -16.10 1.46 -21.39
C GLY A 410 -16.52 0.91 -20.02
N ILE A 411 -16.39 -0.40 -19.78
CA ILE A 411 -16.74 -1.01 -18.48
C ILE A 411 -15.65 -0.66 -17.45
N LEU A 412 -16.08 -0.21 -16.27
CA LEU A 412 -15.19 0.02 -15.15
C LEU A 412 -14.82 -1.31 -14.50
N ASN A 413 -13.60 -1.77 -14.75
CA ASN A 413 -13.02 -2.94 -14.12
C ASN A 413 -12.40 -2.53 -12.79
N VAL A 414 -12.70 -3.27 -11.73
CA VAL A 414 -12.28 -2.97 -10.36
C VAL A 414 -11.60 -4.18 -9.74
N LYS A 415 -10.35 -4.04 -9.33
CA LYS A 415 -9.62 -5.02 -8.51
C LYS A 415 -9.79 -4.70 -7.03
N ALA A 416 -10.28 -5.68 -6.29
CA ALA A 416 -10.48 -5.60 -4.86
C ALA A 416 -9.29 -6.17 -4.07
N TYR A 417 -8.79 -5.41 -3.09
CA TYR A 417 -7.72 -5.82 -2.17
C TYR A 417 -8.21 -5.96 -0.72
N ALA A 418 -9.53 -6.16 -0.53
CA ALA A 418 -10.15 -6.39 0.76
C ALA A 418 -11.35 -7.32 0.61
N GLY A 419 -11.71 -8.06 1.66
CA GLY A 419 -12.90 -8.94 1.68
C GLY A 419 -14.22 -8.19 1.43
N THR A 420 -14.28 -6.93 1.84
CA THR A 420 -15.33 -5.97 1.49
C THR A 420 -14.69 -4.77 0.79
N VAL A 421 -15.27 -4.31 -0.32
CA VAL A 421 -14.83 -3.09 -1.00
C VAL A 421 -15.98 -2.14 -1.29
N ARG A 422 -15.70 -0.84 -1.28
CA ARG A 422 -16.63 0.21 -1.71
C ARG A 422 -16.28 0.64 -3.12
N VAL A 423 -17.25 0.62 -4.01
CA VAL A 423 -17.11 1.12 -5.39
C VAL A 423 -18.10 2.24 -5.59
N ALA A 424 -17.63 3.39 -6.07
CA ALA A 424 -18.44 4.55 -6.37
C ALA A 424 -18.48 4.83 -7.87
N ASN A 425 -19.61 5.34 -8.36
CA ASN A 425 -19.74 5.92 -9.67
C ASN A 425 -19.73 7.45 -9.55
N PRO A 426 -18.59 8.12 -9.78
CA PRO A 426 -18.52 9.57 -9.71
C PRO A 426 -19.08 10.27 -10.95
N SER A 427 -19.45 9.54 -12.01
CA SER A 427 -19.93 10.14 -13.24
C SER A 427 -21.40 10.58 -13.16
N HIS A 428 -21.82 11.33 -14.17
CA HIS A 428 -23.20 11.78 -14.35
C HIS A 428 -24.06 10.74 -15.11
N LEU A 429 -23.50 9.59 -15.49
CA LEU A 429 -24.20 8.53 -16.21
C LEU A 429 -24.16 7.22 -15.41
N PRO A 430 -25.14 6.32 -15.59
CA PRO A 430 -25.03 4.98 -15.03
C PRO A 430 -23.77 4.27 -15.54
N GLU A 431 -23.00 3.67 -14.63
CA GLU A 431 -21.79 2.94 -14.97
C GLU A 431 -21.94 1.46 -14.70
N ARG A 432 -21.54 0.65 -15.69
CA ARG A 432 -21.37 -0.78 -15.50
C ARG A 432 -20.00 -1.02 -14.88
N VAL A 433 -20.01 -1.66 -13.72
CA VAL A 433 -18.81 -2.06 -12.98
C VAL A 433 -18.64 -3.58 -13.03
N LEU A 434 -17.39 -4.03 -13.06
CA LEU A 434 -16.99 -5.42 -12.91
C LEU A 434 -15.97 -5.50 -11.78
N VAL A 435 -16.39 -6.01 -10.62
CA VAL A 435 -15.53 -6.15 -9.44
C VAL A 435 -14.92 -7.53 -9.42
N GLU A 436 -13.61 -7.62 -9.25
CA GLU A 436 -12.85 -8.86 -9.19
C GLU A 436 -12.01 -8.99 -7.92
N TRP A 437 -12.04 -10.19 -7.33
CA TRP A 437 -11.12 -10.63 -6.30
C TRP A 437 -10.27 -11.76 -6.87
N SER A 438 -8.95 -11.58 -6.86
CA SER A 438 -8.01 -12.59 -7.31
C SER A 438 -7.67 -13.56 -6.17
N TYR A 439 -7.71 -14.86 -6.44
CA TYR A 439 -7.24 -15.88 -5.53
C TYR A 439 -6.28 -16.80 -6.29
N PRO A 440 -4.98 -16.83 -5.96
CA PRO A 440 -4.03 -17.70 -6.65
C PRO A 440 -4.35 -19.20 -6.54
N ASP A 441 -5.05 -19.61 -5.47
CA ASP A 441 -5.39 -21.01 -5.22
C ASP A 441 -6.80 -21.40 -5.71
N HIS A 442 -6.89 -22.59 -6.33
CA HIS A 442 -8.12 -23.14 -6.92
C HIS A 442 -9.17 -23.63 -5.91
N GLU A 443 -8.85 -23.72 -4.61
CA GLU A 443 -9.80 -24.12 -3.57
C GLU A 443 -10.57 -22.91 -3.03
N SER A 444 -11.42 -22.30 -3.86
CA SER A 444 -12.25 -21.18 -3.40
C SER A 444 -13.40 -21.69 -2.52
N HIS A 445 -13.27 -21.60 -1.20
CA HIS A 445 -14.37 -21.76 -0.24
C HIS A 445 -15.37 -20.59 -0.26
N VAL A 446 -15.47 -19.85 -1.38
CA VAL A 446 -16.40 -18.74 -1.50
C VAL A 446 -17.83 -19.28 -1.46
N GLU A 447 -18.57 -18.86 -0.45
CA GLU A 447 -19.96 -19.26 -0.25
C GLU A 447 -20.89 -18.37 -1.08
N SER A 448 -20.68 -17.06 -1.01
CA SER A 448 -21.54 -16.07 -1.65
C SER A 448 -20.84 -14.71 -1.75
N VAL A 449 -21.28 -13.91 -2.73
CA VAL A 449 -20.91 -12.50 -2.87
C VAL A 449 -22.17 -11.67 -2.65
N TYR A 450 -21.99 -10.50 -2.05
CA TYR A 450 -23.08 -9.58 -1.71
C TYR A 450 -22.83 -8.20 -2.30
N ARG A 451 -23.91 -7.52 -2.68
CA ARG A 451 -23.97 -6.09 -2.96
C ARG A 451 -24.92 -5.46 -1.95
N ASP A 452 -24.44 -4.51 -1.16
CA ASP A 452 -25.21 -3.80 -0.13
C ASP A 452 -25.95 -4.77 0.82
N GLY A 453 -25.31 -5.90 1.13
CA GLY A 453 -25.86 -6.96 1.99
C GLY A 453 -26.82 -7.94 1.31
N LEU A 454 -27.13 -7.74 0.02
CA LEU A 454 -27.97 -8.65 -0.77
C LEU A 454 -27.12 -9.59 -1.63
N PRO A 455 -27.43 -10.90 -1.71
CA PRO A 455 -26.68 -11.84 -2.55
C PRO A 455 -26.66 -11.40 -4.02
N CYS A 456 -25.51 -11.54 -4.69
CA CYS A 456 -25.36 -11.29 -6.12
C CYS A 456 -24.77 -12.48 -6.86
N PRO A 457 -25.17 -12.71 -8.13
CA PRO A 457 -24.67 -13.84 -8.91
C PRO A 457 -23.20 -13.64 -9.26
N VAL A 458 -22.41 -14.69 -9.03
CA VAL A 458 -20.99 -14.74 -9.39
C VAL A 458 -20.84 -15.10 -10.86
N ILE A 459 -19.96 -14.38 -11.55
CA ILE A 459 -19.50 -14.68 -12.89
C ILE A 459 -18.22 -15.49 -12.77
N LYS A 460 -18.14 -16.65 -13.44
CA LYS A 460 -16.88 -17.40 -13.54
C LYS A 460 -15.85 -16.55 -14.25
N ALA A 461 -14.68 -16.37 -13.64
CA ALA A 461 -13.53 -15.72 -14.25
C ALA A 461 -12.69 -16.74 -15.02
N ASP A 462 -12.01 -16.31 -16.08
CA ASP A 462 -11.04 -17.13 -16.83
C ASP A 462 -9.74 -17.35 -16.04
N GLU A 463 -9.47 -16.48 -15.08
CA GLU A 463 -8.39 -16.57 -14.10
C GLU A 463 -8.94 -17.00 -12.73
N PRO A 464 -8.13 -17.58 -11.83
CA PRO A 464 -8.60 -17.98 -10.52
C PRO A 464 -9.00 -16.75 -9.69
N GLY A 465 -10.28 -16.69 -9.34
CA GLY A 465 -10.88 -15.50 -8.76
C GLY A 465 -12.41 -15.52 -8.79
N VAL A 466 -13.01 -14.46 -8.24
CA VAL A 466 -14.46 -14.24 -8.23
C VAL A 466 -14.76 -12.89 -8.85
N ARG A 467 -15.73 -12.86 -9.77
CA ARG A 467 -16.19 -11.64 -10.43
C ARG A 467 -17.67 -11.40 -10.23
N VAL A 468 -18.06 -10.15 -10.10
CA VAL A 468 -19.46 -9.72 -10.08
C VAL A 468 -19.64 -8.47 -10.94
N SER A 469 -20.76 -8.41 -11.66
CA SER A 469 -21.11 -7.23 -12.46
C SER A 469 -22.34 -6.54 -11.87
N ALA A 470 -22.29 -5.21 -11.85
CA ALA A 470 -23.39 -4.38 -11.39
C ALA A 470 -23.47 -3.10 -12.23
N VAL A 471 -24.64 -2.46 -12.22
CA VAL A 471 -24.80 -1.08 -12.67
C VAL A 471 -24.95 -0.20 -11.44
N LEU A 472 -24.17 0.89 -11.40
CA LEU A 472 -24.23 1.92 -10.39
C LEU A 472 -24.79 3.20 -11.02
N ASP A 473 -25.84 3.75 -10.42
CA ASP A 473 -26.41 5.03 -10.85
C ASP A 473 -25.45 6.21 -10.60
N PRO A 474 -25.64 7.35 -11.29
CA PRO A 474 -24.81 8.54 -11.12
C PRO A 474 -24.69 8.96 -9.65
N GLY A 475 -23.45 9.20 -9.18
CA GLY A 475 -23.16 9.63 -7.81
C GLY A 475 -23.38 8.56 -6.73
N MET A 476 -23.83 7.36 -7.09
CA MET A 476 -24.08 6.29 -6.12
C MET A 476 -22.82 5.47 -5.85
N SER A 477 -22.78 4.86 -4.66
CA SER A 477 -21.79 3.86 -4.31
C SER A 477 -22.47 2.58 -3.83
N ALA A 478 -21.76 1.46 -3.95
CA ALA A 478 -22.20 0.17 -3.41
C ALA A 478 -21.06 -0.51 -2.65
N LEU A 479 -21.42 -1.25 -1.61
CA LEU A 479 -20.51 -2.15 -0.90
C LEU A 479 -20.62 -3.54 -1.50
N PHE A 480 -19.50 -4.08 -1.95
CA PHE A 480 -19.41 -5.46 -2.38
C PHE A 480 -18.59 -6.27 -1.38
N SER A 481 -19.06 -7.46 -1.00
CA SER A 481 -18.35 -8.30 -0.04
C SER A 481 -18.41 -9.78 -0.37
N ILE A 482 -17.36 -10.50 0.03
CA ILE A 482 -17.25 -11.94 -0.14
C ILE A 482 -17.39 -12.63 1.21
N ARG A 483 -18.21 -13.68 1.25
CA ARG A 483 -18.29 -14.60 2.38
C ARG A 483 -17.72 -15.96 2.01
N TYR A 484 -17.09 -16.56 3.00
CA TYR A 484 -16.46 -17.86 2.87
C TYR A 484 -17.18 -18.88 3.75
N ARG A 485 -17.31 -20.10 3.24
CA ARG A 485 -17.86 -21.22 3.99
C ARG A 485 -16.90 -21.55 5.13
N ARG A 486 -17.39 -21.49 6.36
CA ARG A 486 -16.61 -21.91 7.53
C ARG A 486 -16.53 -23.44 7.58
N PRO A 487 -15.35 -24.04 7.83
CA PRO A 487 -15.27 -25.46 8.11
C PRO A 487 -15.96 -25.77 9.44
N ASP A 488 -16.63 -26.92 9.53
CA ASP A 488 -17.15 -27.48 10.79
C ASP A 488 -15.95 -27.85 11.69
N THR A 489 -15.44 -26.85 12.40
CA THR A 489 -14.35 -26.98 13.35
C THR A 489 -14.94 -27.00 14.74
N SER A 490 -14.62 -28.04 15.53
CA SER A 490 -14.97 -28.07 16.94
C SER A 490 -14.23 -26.93 17.65
N LEU A 491 -15.01 -26.01 18.23
CA LEU A 491 -14.44 -24.88 18.96
C LEU A 491 -13.77 -25.38 20.24
N VAL A 492 -12.44 -25.37 20.25
CA VAL A 492 -11.66 -25.68 21.46
C VAL A 492 -11.57 -24.42 22.31
N HIS A 493 -12.11 -24.44 23.53
CA HIS A 493 -11.96 -23.29 24.43
C HIS A 493 -10.55 -23.24 25.04
N PRO A 494 -9.86 -22.08 25.00
CA PRO A 494 -8.57 -21.93 25.66
C PRO A 494 -8.70 -22.25 27.16
N GLY A 495 -7.86 -23.16 27.66
CA GLY A 495 -7.95 -23.64 29.05
C GLY A 495 -7.71 -22.54 30.09
N PHE A 496 -8.16 -22.77 31.33
CA PHE A 496 -8.06 -21.82 32.45
C PHE A 496 -6.66 -21.19 32.65
N ARG A 497 -5.59 -21.99 32.45
CA ARG A 497 -4.19 -21.54 32.55
C ARG A 497 -3.80 -20.50 31.47
N TYR A 498 -4.38 -20.59 30.27
CA TYR A 498 -4.15 -19.62 29.20
C TYR A 498 -4.75 -18.26 29.57
N ASN A 499 -5.99 -18.27 30.06
CA ASN A 499 -6.72 -17.06 30.46
C ASN A 499 -6.06 -16.33 31.63
N THR A 500 -5.57 -17.05 32.65
CA THR A 500 -4.89 -16.41 33.79
C THR A 500 -3.57 -15.77 33.39
N ARG A 501 -2.78 -16.43 32.52
CA ARG A 501 -1.52 -15.88 31.99
C ARG A 501 -1.76 -14.60 31.19
N ALA A 502 -2.80 -14.55 30.36
CA ALA A 502 -3.18 -13.36 29.61
C ALA A 502 -3.48 -12.19 30.55
N ILE A 503 -4.33 -12.39 31.57
CA ILE A 503 -4.69 -11.34 32.55
C ILE A 503 -3.45 -10.76 33.23
N VAL A 504 -2.56 -11.61 33.75
CA VAL A 504 -1.33 -11.17 34.43
C VAL A 504 -0.47 -10.36 33.47
N ARG A 505 -0.25 -10.86 32.25
CA ARG A 505 0.54 -10.15 31.23
C ARG A 505 -0.06 -8.79 30.89
N ARG A 506 -1.39 -8.66 30.79
CA ARG A 506 -2.05 -7.38 30.51
C ARG A 506 -1.89 -6.37 31.64
N ARG A 507 -2.02 -6.81 32.89
CA ARG A 507 -1.75 -5.94 34.05
C ARG A 507 -0.30 -5.47 34.08
N LEU A 508 0.66 -6.33 33.78
CA LEU A 508 2.07 -5.96 33.71
C LEU A 508 2.36 -4.98 32.58
N SER A 509 1.79 -5.20 31.38
CA SER A 509 1.90 -4.25 30.27
C SER A 509 1.32 -2.89 30.62
N GLU A 510 0.14 -2.83 31.25
CA GLU A 510 -0.43 -1.55 31.70
C GLU A 510 0.41 -0.85 32.77
N ILE A 511 1.03 -1.61 33.68
CA ILE A 511 1.93 -1.04 34.69
C ILE A 511 3.14 -0.43 34.00
N ARG A 512 3.73 -1.17 33.06
CA ARG A 512 4.84 -0.68 32.23
C ARG A 512 4.45 0.61 31.52
N ASP A 513 3.31 0.62 30.85
CA ASP A 513 2.90 1.71 29.97
C ASP A 513 2.45 2.95 30.75
N ASN A 514 1.78 2.81 31.90
CA ASN A 514 1.27 3.95 32.68
C ASN A 514 2.24 4.52 33.71
N TYR A 515 3.19 3.71 34.21
CA TYR A 515 4.04 4.09 35.34
C TYR A 515 5.53 3.96 35.03
N ILE A 516 5.98 2.83 34.47
CA ILE A 516 7.42 2.60 34.21
C ILE A 516 7.92 3.49 33.08
N SER A 517 7.15 3.59 31.99
CA SER A 517 7.48 4.40 30.81
C SER A 517 7.70 5.89 31.13
N LYS A 518 7.09 6.39 32.20
CA LYS A 518 7.15 7.79 32.65
C LYS A 518 8.32 8.07 33.59
N SER A 519 9.11 7.06 33.94
CA SER A 519 10.23 7.16 34.87
C SER A 519 11.51 6.65 34.21
N PRO A 520 12.44 7.55 33.82
CA PRO A 520 13.70 7.16 33.18
C PRO A 520 14.52 6.16 34.01
N SER A 521 14.49 6.28 35.35
CA SER A 521 15.22 5.40 36.26
C SER A 521 14.62 3.99 36.34
N LEU A 522 13.29 3.85 36.31
CA LEU A 522 12.62 2.55 36.27
C LEU A 522 12.77 1.87 34.90
N LEU A 523 12.70 2.64 33.81
CA LEU A 523 12.96 2.17 32.45
C LEU A 523 14.39 1.61 32.31
N ALA A 524 15.40 2.30 32.85
CA ALA A 524 16.78 1.84 32.85
C ALA A 524 16.95 0.52 33.63
N ALA A 525 16.34 0.43 34.82
CA ALA A 525 16.37 -0.79 35.63
C ALA A 525 15.71 -2.00 34.93
N VAL A 526 14.58 -1.78 34.23
CA VAL A 526 13.89 -2.83 33.47
C VAL A 526 14.70 -3.26 32.25
N LYS A 527 15.35 -2.34 31.53
CA LYS A 527 16.25 -2.70 30.41
C LYS A 527 17.45 -3.52 30.87
N ILE A 528 18.03 -3.20 32.03
CA ILE A 528 19.15 -3.97 32.63
C ILE A 528 18.69 -5.39 33.00
N LEU A 529 17.50 -5.54 33.58
CA LEU A 529 16.92 -6.84 33.93
C LEU A 529 16.53 -7.68 32.69
N GLN A 530 16.06 -7.05 31.61
CA GLN A 530 15.76 -7.73 30.35
C GLN A 530 17.03 -8.19 29.60
N GLY A 531 18.15 -7.47 29.74
CA GLY A 531 19.45 -7.87 29.19
C GLY A 531 20.07 -9.11 29.85
N HIS A 532 19.58 -9.54 31.02
CA HIS A 532 20.05 -10.72 31.75
C HIS A 532 19.15 -11.96 31.58
N LEU A 533 18.07 -11.85 30.79
CA LEU A 533 17.07 -12.90 30.57
C LEU A 533 16.95 -13.33 29.10
N HIS A 534 17.94 -13.00 28.27
CA HIS A 534 18.05 -13.47 26.88
C HIS A 534 19.16 -14.50 26.71
#